data_AF-A0A2X0KV71-F1
#
_entry.id   AF-A0A2X0KV71-F1
#
_cell.length_a   1.000
_cell.length_b   1.000
_cell.length_c   1.000
_cell.angle_alpha   90.00
_cell.angle_beta   90.00
_cell.angle_gamma   90.00
#
_symmetry.space_group_name_H-M   'P 1'
#
loop_
_entity.id
_entity.type
_entity.pdbx_description
1 polymer ?
#
loop_
_entity_poly.entity_id
_entity_poly.type
_entity_poly.pdbx_seq_one_letter_code
_entity_poly.pdbx_strand_id
1 'polypeptide(L)'
;MTVCTHCKARHWECERTKLTGHSSTCCSQGKVQLPPSLRPNPNFQQLLEGSDSGIPAFRENARSYNNALSFTSLATHFDQTRPGTQGPRMFCVFGCF
;
A
#
# COMPACT_ATOMS: atom_id res chain seq x y z
N MET A 1 18.36 5.47 4.69
CA MET A 1 17.03 5.71 5.27
C MET A 1 17.11 6.98 6.11
N THR A 2 16.19 7.92 5.95
CA THR A 2 16.22 9.20 6.68
C THR A 2 15.10 9.27 7.72
N VAL A 3 15.35 9.94 8.84
CA VAL A 3 14.36 10.11 9.92
C VAL A 3 14.01 11.59 10.03
N CYS A 4 12.72 11.91 10.02
CA CYS A 4 12.26 13.27 10.22
C CYS A 4 12.61 13.75 11.64
N THR A 5 13.20 14.94 11.75
CA THR A 5 13.61 15.52 13.03
C THR A 5 12.42 15.85 13.93
N HIS A 6 11.30 16.27 13.33
CA HIS A 6 10.08 16.71 14.03
C HIS A 6 9.21 15.54 14.51
N CYS A 7 8.76 14.67 13.60
CA CYS A 7 7.81 13.59 13.93
C CYS A 7 8.44 12.19 14.03
N LYS A 8 9.75 12.06 13.82
CA LYS A 8 10.48 10.77 13.81
C LYS A 8 9.99 9.75 12.76
N ALA A 9 9.17 10.17 11.80
CA ALA A 9 8.79 9.35 10.67
C ALA A 9 10.02 8.93 9.85
N ARG A 10 10.02 7.68 9.40
CA ARG A 10 11.09 7.08 8.60
C ARG A 10 10.73 7.22 7.12
N HIS A 11 11.71 7.65 6.31
CA HIS A 11 11.55 7.87 4.88
C HIS A 11 12.62 7.10 4.09
N TRP A 12 12.24 6.72 2.87
CA TRP A 12 13.22 6.25 1.90
C TRP A 12 14.07 7.42 1.41
N GLU A 13 15.33 7.14 1.10
CA GLU A 13 16.26 8.19 0.64
C GLU A 13 15.82 8.80 -0.70
N CYS A 14 15.18 7.99 -1.55
CA CYS A 14 14.65 8.42 -2.84
C CYS A 14 13.46 9.39 -2.71
N GLU A 15 12.74 9.40 -1.58
CA GLU A 15 11.64 10.34 -1.33
C GLU A 15 12.14 11.74 -0.93
N ARG A 16 13.44 11.87 -0.67
CA ARG A 16 14.01 13.13 -0.21
C ARG A 16 14.02 14.14 -1.35
N THR A 17 13.40 15.30 -1.13
CA THR A 17 13.50 16.40 -2.09
C THR A 17 14.94 16.90 -2.14
N LYS A 18 15.56 16.88 -3.33
CA LYS A 18 16.98 17.24 -3.54
C LYS A 18 17.32 18.66 -3.06
N LEU A 19 16.34 19.56 -3.09
CA LEU A 19 16.50 21.00 -2.78
C LEU A 19 16.58 21.31 -1.29
N THR A 20 15.76 20.68 -0.45
CA THR A 20 15.65 21.01 0.97
C THR A 20 16.26 19.93 1.87
N GLY A 21 16.53 18.74 1.32
CA GLY A 21 16.99 17.61 2.10
C GLY A 21 15.99 17.08 3.12
N HIS A 22 14.76 17.60 3.11
CA HIS A 22 13.66 17.25 4.01
C HIS A 22 12.55 16.51 3.23
N SER A 23 11.97 15.49 3.86
CA SER A 23 10.77 14.83 3.36
C SER A 23 9.54 15.65 3.77
N SER A 24 8.83 16.23 2.80
CA SER A 24 7.63 17.04 3.06
C SER A 24 6.41 16.22 3.43
N THR A 25 6.45 14.90 3.23
CA THR A 25 5.29 14.00 3.24
C THR A 25 4.77 13.61 4.62
N CYS A 26 5.49 13.89 5.72
CA CYS A 26 5.11 13.39 7.05
C CYS A 26 4.42 14.42 7.95
N CYS A 27 4.99 15.61 8.14
CA CYS A 27 4.49 16.61 9.09
C CYS A 27 4.48 18.03 8.53
N SER A 28 4.57 18.16 7.20
CA SER A 28 4.67 19.46 6.52
C SER A 28 5.79 20.33 7.10
N GLN A 29 6.96 19.74 7.32
CA GLN A 29 8.12 20.40 7.95
C GLN A 29 7.85 20.88 9.39
N GLY A 30 7.11 20.09 10.17
CA GLY A 30 6.77 20.40 11.57
C GLY A 30 5.59 21.34 11.74
N LYS A 31 4.90 21.73 10.66
CA LYS A 31 3.67 22.55 10.73
C LYS A 31 2.47 21.79 11.29
N VAL A 32 2.46 20.46 11.15
CA VAL A 32 1.37 19.61 11.63
C VAL A 32 1.89 18.72 12.76
N GLN A 33 1.24 18.78 13.91
CA GLN A 33 1.45 17.83 15.00
C GLN A 33 0.63 16.58 14.72
N LEU A 34 1.32 15.48 14.40
CA LEU A 34 0.66 14.19 14.20
C LEU A 34 0.19 13.63 15.54
N PRO A 35 -0.97 12.95 15.59
CA PRO A 35 -1.37 12.21 16.77
C PRO A 35 -0.34 11.11 17.09
N PRO A 36 -0.23 10.70 18.37
CA PRO A 36 0.61 9.57 18.75
C PRO A 36 0.29 8.34 17.90
N SER A 37 1.32 7.57 17.53
CA SER A 37 1.11 6.35 16.77
C SER A 37 0.17 5.41 17.53
N LEU A 38 -0.96 5.07 16.91
CA LEU A 38 -1.85 4.06 17.47
C LEU A 38 -1.07 2.74 17.51
N ARG A 39 -1.00 2.11 18.69
CA ARG A 39 -0.44 0.76 18.78
C ARG A 39 -1.30 -0.16 17.90
N PRO A 40 -0.70 -1.06 17.12
CA PRO A 40 -1.45 -2.05 16.39
C PRO A 40 -2.32 -2.85 17.37
N ASN A 41 -3.49 -3.30 16.92
CA ASN A 41 -4.25 -4.31 17.65
C ASN A 41 -3.34 -5.54 17.90
N PRO A 42 -3.41 -6.19 19.07
CA PRO A 42 -2.59 -7.37 19.39
C PRO A 42 -2.50 -8.42 18.28
N ASN A 43 -3.59 -8.67 17.55
CA ASN A 43 -3.59 -9.63 16.42
C ASN A 43 -2.66 -9.17 15.28
N PHE A 44 -2.69 -7.89 14.93
CA PHE A 44 -1.77 -7.33 13.93
C PHE A 44 -0.34 -7.33 14.43
N GLN A 45 -0.12 -7.07 15.73
CA GLN A 45 1.22 -7.12 16.29
C GLN A 45 1.79 -8.56 16.25
N GLN A 46 0.98 -9.58 16.53
CA GLN A 46 1.37 -10.98 16.38
C GLN A 46 1.73 -11.33 14.93
N LEU A 47 0.99 -10.83 13.94
CA LEU A 47 1.32 -10.99 12.51
C LEU A 47 2.63 -10.30 12.11
N LEU A 48 3.01 -9.22 12.81
CA LEU A 48 4.23 -8.47 12.53
C LEU A 48 5.44 -8.93 13.32
N GLU A 49 5.28 -9.49 14.51
CA GLU A 49 6.39 -9.77 15.45
C GLU A 49 6.39 -11.21 15.98
N GLY A 50 5.29 -11.94 15.78
CA GLY A 50 5.12 -13.31 16.25
C GLY A 50 6.06 -14.31 15.58
N SER A 51 6.18 -15.47 16.23
CA SER A 51 7.06 -16.58 15.79
C SER A 51 6.30 -17.87 15.50
N ASP A 52 4.96 -17.83 15.50
CA ASP A 52 4.14 -19.00 15.20
C ASP A 52 4.34 -19.44 13.75
N SER A 53 4.08 -20.72 13.47
CA SER A 53 4.43 -21.38 12.20
C SER A 53 3.88 -20.71 10.94
N GLY A 54 2.79 -19.94 11.03
CA GLY A 54 2.20 -19.18 9.90
C GLY A 54 2.69 -17.74 9.75
N ILE A 55 3.32 -17.16 10.77
CA ILE A 55 3.72 -15.74 10.79
C ILE A 55 4.85 -15.44 9.79
N PRO A 56 5.90 -16.26 9.65
CA PRO A 56 6.93 -16.04 8.63
C PRO A 56 6.33 -16.00 7.22
N ALA A 57 5.47 -16.98 6.90
CA ALA A 57 4.81 -17.06 5.61
C ALA A 57 3.91 -15.84 5.35
N PHE A 58 3.21 -15.33 6.38
CA PHE A 58 2.45 -14.08 6.28
C PHE A 58 3.35 -12.89 5.93
N ARG A 59 4.49 -12.72 6.60
CA ARG A 59 5.40 -11.58 6.38
C ARG A 59 6.05 -11.63 5.00
N GLU A 60 6.43 -12.82 4.53
CA GLU A 60 6.95 -13.03 3.18
C GLU A 60 5.91 -12.71 2.09
N ASN A 61 4.64 -13.01 2.35
CA ASN A 61 3.54 -12.85 1.38
C ASN A 61 2.63 -11.65 1.66
N ALA A 62 3.01 -10.74 2.56
CA ALA A 62 2.15 -9.64 3.02
C ALA A 62 1.65 -8.76 1.86
N ARG A 63 2.50 -8.53 0.84
CA ARG A 63 2.11 -7.79 -0.37
C ARG A 63 1.03 -8.53 -1.16
N SER A 64 1.17 -9.85 -1.33
CA SER A 64 0.19 -10.67 -2.05
C SER A 64 -1.15 -10.68 -1.33
N TYR A 65 -1.16 -10.80 0.00
CA TYR A 65 -2.38 -10.70 0.80
C TYR A 65 -3.02 -9.32 0.67
N ASN A 66 -2.25 -8.24 0.81
CA ASN A 66 -2.77 -6.88 0.65
C ASN A 66 -3.35 -6.64 -0.75
N ASN A 67 -2.71 -7.15 -1.79
CA ASN A 67 -3.21 -7.04 -3.17
C ASN A 67 -4.47 -7.88 -3.41
N ALA A 68 -4.56 -9.06 -2.80
CA ALA A 68 -5.74 -9.91 -2.91
C ALA A 68 -6.96 -9.28 -2.20
N LEU A 69 -6.71 -8.56 -1.11
CA LEU A 69 -7.73 -7.92 -0.28
C LEU A 69 -7.98 -6.44 -0.65
N SER A 70 -7.18 -5.86 -1.55
CA SER A 70 -7.34 -4.47 -1.99
C SER A 70 -8.50 -4.26 -2.95
N PHE A 71 -9.12 -5.34 -3.44
CA PHE A 71 -10.32 -5.25 -4.27
C PHE A 71 -11.50 -5.81 -3.49
N THR A 72 -12.45 -4.94 -3.15
CA THR A 72 -13.69 -5.35 -2.52
C THR A 72 -14.67 -5.96 -3.52
N SER A 73 -14.48 -5.69 -4.81
CA SER A 73 -15.25 -6.30 -5.91
C SER A 73 -14.44 -6.37 -7.19
N LEU A 74 -14.69 -7.41 -7.98
CA LEU A 74 -14.18 -7.59 -9.33
C LEU A 74 -15.37 -7.91 -10.25
N ALA A 75 -15.59 -7.07 -11.25
CA ALA A 75 -16.61 -7.29 -12.27
C ALA A 75 -15.95 -7.32 -13.65
N THR A 76 -16.27 -8.33 -14.46
CA THR A 76 -15.79 -8.41 -15.85
C THR A 76 -16.97 -8.25 -16.78
N HIS A 77 -16.92 -7.27 -17.68
CA HIS A 77 -17.92 -7.11 -18.73
C HIS A 77 -17.34 -7.60 -20.05
N PHE A 78 -18.12 -8.40 -20.77
CA PHE A 78 -17.77 -8.79 -22.12
C PHE A 78 -18.09 -7.62 -23.06
N ASP A 79 -17.08 -7.05 -23.71
CA ASP A 79 -17.34 -6.00 -24.69
C ASP A 79 -17.90 -6.62 -25.97
N GLN A 80 -19.21 -6.47 -26.17
CA GLN A 80 -19.91 -6.96 -27.36
C GLN A 80 -19.87 -5.95 -28.52
N THR A 81 -19.22 -4.80 -28.36
CA THR A 81 -19.05 -3.85 -29.47
C THR A 81 -18.13 -4.48 -30.53
N ARG A 82 -18.75 -4.94 -31.62
CA ARG A 82 -18.05 -5.44 -32.81
C ARG A 82 -17.92 -4.31 -33.84
N PRO A 83 -16.75 -3.72 -34.05
CA PRO A 83 -16.34 -3.36 -35.40
C PRO A 83 -16.05 -4.69 -36.11
N GLY A 84 -16.63 -4.91 -37.28
CA GLY A 84 -16.48 -6.18 -38.01
C GLY A 84 -15.03 -6.67 -38.11
N THR A 85 -14.89 -8.00 -38.18
CA THR A 85 -13.68 -8.83 -38.43
C THR A 85 -13.06 -9.58 -37.24
N GLN A 86 -12.47 -10.73 -37.57
CA GLN A 86 -11.93 -11.80 -36.72
C GLN A 86 -10.76 -11.33 -35.82
N GLY A 87 -11.05 -10.59 -34.75
CA GLY A 87 -10.07 -10.23 -33.71
C GLY A 87 -10.25 -11.03 -32.41
N PRO A 88 -9.20 -11.14 -31.57
CA PRO A 88 -9.29 -11.79 -30.26
C PRO A 88 -10.30 -11.06 -29.36
N ARG A 89 -11.01 -11.83 -28.53
CA ARG A 89 -12.08 -11.32 -27.65
C ARG A 89 -11.52 -10.37 -26.59
N MET A 90 -12.13 -9.20 -26.47
CA MET A 90 -11.79 -8.19 -25.46
C MET A 90 -12.73 -8.32 -24.26
N PHE A 91 -12.17 -8.21 -23.06
CA PHE A 91 -12.90 -8.14 -21.80
C PHE A 91 -12.49 -6.86 -21.10
N CYS A 92 -13.46 -6.18 -20.49
CA CYS A 92 -13.20 -5.01 -19.67
C CYS A 92 -13.33 -5.40 -18.19
N VAL A 93 -12.31 -5.09 -17.40
CA VAL A 93 -12.25 -5.42 -15.97
C VAL A 93 -12.52 -4.15 -15.17
N PHE A 94 -13.52 -4.22 -14.31
CA PHE A 94 -13.90 -3.17 -13.37
C PHE A 94 -13.65 -3.68 -11.95
N GLY A 95 -13.25 -2.78 -11.05
CA GLY A 95 -13.07 -3.11 -9.64
C GLY A 95 -13.33 -1.90 -8.75
N CYS A 96 -13.70 -2.16 -7.50
CA CYS A 96 -13.70 -1.17 -6.44
C CYS A 96 -12.53 -1.44 -5.49
N PHE A 97 -11.74 -0.40 -5.23
CA PHE A 97 -10.72 -0.37 -4.18
C PHE A 97 -11.33 -0.03 -2.83
#